data_AF-A0A952YBL5-F1
#
_entry.id   AF-A0A952YBL5-F1
#
_cell.length_a   1.000
_cell.length_b   1.000
_cell.length_c   1.000
_cell.angle_alpha   90.00
_cell.angle_beta   90.00
_cell.angle_gamma   90.00
#
_symmetry.space_group_name_H-M   'P 1'
#
loop_
_entity.id
_entity.type
_entity.pdbx_description
1 polymer ?
#
loop_
_entity_poly.entity_id
_entity_poly.type
_entity_poly.pdbx_seq_one_letter_code
_entity_poly.pdbx_strand_id
1 'polypeptide(L)'
;MNSGSCTDTGGSRESTGAGAPAVEVTGGQYTGQGVTFLSEHGSVPAIYAEGAGVVILNGGSTIITTESHGYGIEVGAGGTVHANSIQITTEEYGSDAILAVGSGAYVSLEDVGIVAKGGSARGMRVSDGAVVGAPMYQ
;
A
#
# COMPACT_ATOMS: atom_id res chain seq x y z
N MET A 1 9.96 5.00 -7.68
CA MET A 1 11.23 5.52 -7.16
C MET A 1 12.18 4.37 -6.99
N ASN A 2 13.39 4.52 -7.52
CA ASN A 2 14.40 3.46 -7.51
C ASN A 2 15.60 3.81 -6.60
N SER A 3 15.71 5.08 -6.19
CA SER A 3 16.65 5.59 -5.19
C SER A 3 16.20 6.98 -4.71
N GLY A 4 16.77 7.46 -3.59
CA GLY A 4 16.47 8.78 -3.02
C GLY A 4 15.31 8.77 -2.02
N SER A 5 14.81 9.97 -1.68
CA SER A 5 13.66 10.14 -0.79
C SER A 5 12.67 11.15 -1.37
N CYS A 6 11.38 10.87 -1.22
CA CYS A 6 10.30 11.80 -1.55
C CYS A 6 9.35 11.90 -0.36
N THR A 7 8.80 13.10 -0.14
CA THR A 7 7.81 13.33 0.91
C THR A 7 6.67 14.15 0.34
N ASP A 8 5.46 13.65 0.54
CA ASP A 8 4.22 14.38 0.29
C ASP A 8 3.52 14.70 1.61
N THR A 9 2.92 15.88 1.69
CA THR A 9 2.09 16.29 2.84
C THR A 9 0.79 16.88 2.31
N GLY A 10 -0.34 16.24 2.63
CA GLY A 10 -1.63 16.56 2.05
C GLY A 10 -1.74 16.21 0.57
N GLY A 11 -2.84 16.64 -0.05
CA GLY A 11 -3.09 16.45 -1.49
C GLY A 11 -3.48 15.02 -1.86
N SER A 12 -3.36 14.70 -3.15
CA SER A 12 -3.71 13.39 -3.69
C SER A 12 -2.68 12.86 -4.69
N ARG A 13 -2.59 11.54 -4.75
CA ARG A 13 -1.88 10.76 -5.77
C ARG A 13 -2.88 9.79 -6.38
N GLU A 14 -2.88 9.70 -7.70
CA GLU A 14 -3.82 8.87 -8.45
C GLU A 14 -3.06 8.00 -9.45
N SER A 15 -3.46 6.74 -9.59
CA SER A 15 -3.00 5.91 -10.71
C SER A 15 -3.59 6.48 -12.00
N THR A 16 -2.77 7.07 -12.87
CA THR A 16 -3.25 7.74 -14.09
C THR A 16 -3.35 6.82 -15.32
N GLY A 17 -3.11 5.52 -15.14
CA GLY A 17 -3.25 4.53 -16.19
C GLY A 17 -3.19 3.09 -15.69
N ALA A 18 -3.71 2.17 -16.49
CA ALA A 18 -3.93 0.76 -16.15
C ALA A 18 -2.66 -0.10 -15.89
N GLY A 19 -1.50 0.52 -15.73
CA GLY A 19 -0.23 -0.20 -15.54
C GLY A 19 0.73 0.42 -14.54
N ALA A 20 0.35 1.48 -13.83
CA ALA A 20 1.24 2.15 -12.88
C ALA A 20 0.52 2.46 -11.55
N PRO A 21 1.10 2.04 -10.41
CA PRO A 21 0.65 2.45 -9.10
C PRO A 21 0.68 3.98 -8.94
N ALA A 22 -0.16 4.53 -8.06
CA ALA A 22 -0.09 5.96 -7.71
C ALA A 22 1.26 6.30 -7.05
N VAL A 23 1.81 5.34 -6.27
CA VAL A 23 3.17 5.37 -5.74
C VAL A 23 3.82 4.01 -5.94
N GLU A 24 4.96 3.98 -6.62
CA GLU A 24 5.80 2.81 -6.75
C GLU A 24 7.17 3.09 -6.13
N VAL A 25 7.67 2.21 -5.27
CA VAL A 25 9.00 2.30 -4.64
C VAL A 25 9.70 0.95 -4.71
N THR A 26 10.69 0.83 -5.60
CA THR A 26 11.53 -0.38 -5.75
C THR A 26 12.90 -0.22 -5.09
N GLY A 27 13.24 1.02 -4.72
CA GLY A 27 14.41 1.40 -3.95
C GLY A 27 14.28 2.83 -3.41
N GLY A 28 14.99 3.14 -2.32
CA GLY A 28 14.85 4.43 -1.62
C GLY A 28 13.60 4.49 -0.74
N GLN A 29 13.11 5.69 -0.45
CA GLN A 29 12.01 5.91 0.49
C GLN A 29 10.94 6.88 -0.02
N TYR A 30 9.68 6.54 0.21
CA TYR A 30 8.55 7.47 0.12
C TYR A 30 7.93 7.70 1.50
N THR A 31 7.61 8.95 1.83
CA THR A 31 6.84 9.32 3.02
C THR A 31 5.58 10.09 2.63
N GLY A 32 4.39 9.57 2.95
CA GLY A 32 3.12 10.26 2.77
C GLY A 32 2.51 10.65 4.12
N GLN A 33 2.14 11.92 4.30
CA GLN A 33 1.45 12.38 5.50
C GLN A 33 0.13 13.10 5.14
N GLY A 34 -1.00 12.53 5.55
CA GLY A 34 -2.33 13.07 5.23
C GLY A 34 -2.64 13.10 3.73
N VAL A 35 -2.07 12.17 2.96
CA VAL A 35 -2.24 12.10 1.50
C VAL A 35 -3.39 11.15 1.16
N THR A 36 -4.18 11.50 0.15
CA THR A 36 -5.17 10.58 -0.44
C THR A 36 -4.57 9.84 -1.64
N PHE A 37 -4.55 8.52 -1.59
CA PHE A 37 -4.14 7.66 -2.70
C PHE A 37 -5.37 7.03 -3.35
N LEU A 38 -5.50 7.19 -4.66
CA LEU A 38 -6.62 6.66 -5.43
C LEU A 38 -6.11 5.69 -6.51
N SER A 39 -6.68 4.49 -6.54
CA SER A 39 -6.52 3.54 -7.66
C SER A 39 -7.88 3.19 -8.23
N GLU A 40 -8.15 3.67 -9.46
CA GLU A 40 -9.37 3.37 -10.23
C GLU A 40 -9.07 2.41 -11.38
N HIS A 41 -8.05 1.58 -11.21
CA HIS A 41 -7.64 0.61 -12.22
C HIS A 41 -7.52 -0.77 -11.59
N GLY A 42 -8.26 -1.73 -12.16
CA GLY A 42 -8.23 -3.11 -11.68
C GLY A 42 -6.84 -3.72 -11.80
N SER A 43 -6.47 -4.57 -10.84
CA SER A 43 -5.16 -5.25 -10.77
C SER A 43 -3.95 -4.33 -10.59
N VAL A 44 -4.15 -3.04 -10.28
CA VAL A 44 -3.06 -2.09 -10.00
C VAL A 44 -3.16 -1.64 -8.54
N PRO A 45 -2.09 -1.79 -7.74
CA PRO A 45 -2.10 -1.29 -6.38
C PRO A 45 -2.07 0.24 -6.36
N ALA A 46 -2.71 0.89 -5.39
CA ALA A 46 -2.51 2.33 -5.18
C ALA A 46 -1.05 2.61 -4.75
N ILE A 47 -0.50 1.73 -3.92
CA ILE A 47 0.88 1.81 -3.42
C ILE A 47 1.58 0.47 -3.64
N TYR A 48 2.72 0.48 -4.31
CA TYR A 48 3.57 -0.68 -4.52
C TYR A 48 4.97 -0.47 -3.92
N ALA A 49 5.42 -1.43 -3.12
CA ALA A 49 6.78 -1.47 -2.58
C ALA A 49 7.44 -2.83 -2.87
N GLU A 50 8.64 -2.84 -3.42
CA GLU A 50 9.42 -4.05 -3.71
C GLU A 50 10.92 -3.78 -3.50
N GLY A 51 11.74 -4.84 -3.43
CA GLY A 51 13.18 -4.72 -3.48
C GLY A 51 13.73 -4.09 -2.21
N ALA A 52 14.38 -2.93 -2.33
CA ALA A 52 14.84 -2.15 -1.17
C ALA A 52 13.95 -0.92 -0.92
N GLY A 53 12.75 -0.91 -1.51
CA GLY A 53 11.80 0.19 -1.41
C GLY A 53 11.13 0.24 -0.05
N VAL A 54 11.11 1.44 0.53
CA VAL A 54 10.46 1.72 1.81
C VAL A 54 9.35 2.75 1.60
N VAL A 55 8.17 2.44 2.11
CA VAL A 55 7.03 3.37 2.14
C VAL A 55 6.65 3.61 3.59
N ILE A 56 6.49 4.89 3.95
CA ILE A 56 6.03 5.32 5.26
C ILE A 56 4.75 6.15 5.07
N LEU A 57 3.64 5.72 5.66
CA LEU A 57 2.35 6.39 5.58
C LEU A 57 1.90 6.80 6.98
N ASN A 58 1.68 8.09 7.18
CA ASN A 58 1.33 8.66 8.48
C ASN A 58 0.14 9.61 8.38
N GLY A 59 -0.38 9.98 9.54
CA GLY A 59 -1.08 11.25 9.76
C GLY A 59 -2.39 11.40 8.98
N GLY A 60 -3.26 10.39 9.02
CA GLY A 60 -4.58 10.46 8.40
C GLY A 60 -4.58 10.23 6.88
N SER A 61 -3.52 9.65 6.33
CA SER A 61 -3.51 9.26 4.92
C SER A 61 -4.65 8.28 4.63
N THR A 62 -5.24 8.39 3.44
CA THR A 62 -6.36 7.56 3.01
C THR A 62 -6.04 6.87 1.70
N ILE A 63 -6.35 5.58 1.59
CA ILE A 63 -6.19 4.80 0.36
C ILE A 63 -7.56 4.31 -0.08
N ILE A 64 -7.90 4.55 -1.34
CA ILE A 64 -9.19 4.17 -1.95
C ILE A 64 -8.92 3.40 -3.22
N THR A 65 -9.50 2.20 -3.33
CA THR A 65 -9.51 1.45 -4.58
C THR A 65 -10.93 1.00 -4.94
N THR A 66 -11.35 1.28 -6.16
CA THR A 66 -12.75 1.14 -6.59
C THR A 66 -12.99 0.07 -7.65
N GLU A 67 -11.93 -0.49 -8.24
CA GLU A 67 -12.04 -1.47 -9.33
C GLU A 67 -11.72 -2.91 -8.88
N SER A 68 -12.23 -3.88 -9.66
CA SER A 68 -12.04 -5.31 -9.38
C SER A 68 -10.56 -5.71 -9.37
N HIS A 69 -10.18 -6.56 -8.43
CA HIS A 69 -8.80 -6.95 -8.15
C HIS A 69 -7.89 -5.74 -7.85
N GLY A 70 -8.47 -4.62 -7.39
CA GLY A 70 -7.71 -3.46 -6.93
C GLY A 70 -7.02 -3.76 -5.61
N TYR A 71 -5.81 -3.24 -5.43
CA TYR A 71 -5.07 -3.43 -4.19
C TYR A 71 -4.79 -2.09 -3.53
N GLY A 72 -5.06 -1.96 -2.23
CA GLY A 72 -4.71 -0.72 -1.52
C GLY A 72 -3.19 -0.56 -1.47
N ILE A 73 -2.55 -1.49 -0.80
CA ILE A 73 -1.10 -1.59 -0.69
C ILE A 73 -0.67 -2.98 -1.15
N GLU A 74 0.29 -3.03 -2.07
CA GLU A 74 0.99 -4.26 -2.43
C GLU A 74 2.46 -4.16 -2.05
N VAL A 75 2.96 -5.18 -1.35
CA VAL A 75 4.35 -5.29 -0.92
C VAL A 75 4.92 -6.59 -1.45
N GLY A 76 5.80 -6.45 -2.45
CA GLY A 76 6.55 -7.54 -3.05
C GLY A 76 7.81 -7.89 -2.25
N ALA A 77 8.58 -8.86 -2.75
CA ALA A 77 9.75 -9.40 -2.08
C ALA A 77 10.77 -8.30 -1.71
N GLY A 78 11.21 -8.29 -0.46
CA GLY A 78 12.12 -7.29 0.13
C GLY A 78 11.51 -5.91 0.42
N GLY A 79 10.36 -5.58 -0.15
CA GLY A 79 9.69 -4.30 0.04
C GLY A 79 9.24 -4.09 1.49
N THR A 80 9.18 -2.84 1.93
CA THR A 80 8.78 -2.50 3.30
C THR A 80 7.73 -1.38 3.33
N VAL A 81 6.67 -1.59 4.10
CA VAL A 81 5.64 -0.57 4.36
C VAL A 81 5.45 -0.39 5.87
N HIS A 82 5.50 0.87 6.31
CA HIS A 82 5.11 1.30 7.65
C HIS A 82 3.86 2.19 7.51
N ALA A 83 2.74 1.78 8.10
CA ALA A 83 1.50 2.55 8.07
C ALA A 83 1.01 2.83 9.48
N ASN A 84 0.83 4.11 9.79
CA ASN A 84 0.39 4.60 11.10
C ASN A 84 -0.76 5.61 10.96
N SER A 85 -1.87 5.38 11.66
CA SER A 85 -3.05 6.25 11.67
C SER A 85 -3.56 6.53 10.25
N ILE A 86 -3.82 5.48 9.47
CA ILE A 86 -4.34 5.58 8.10
C ILE A 86 -5.65 4.82 7.92
N GLN A 87 -6.35 5.09 6.82
CA GLN A 87 -7.55 4.36 6.42
C GLN A 87 -7.37 3.76 5.02
N ILE A 88 -7.76 2.49 4.85
CA ILE A 88 -7.73 1.81 3.56
C ILE A 88 -9.14 1.31 3.26
N THR A 89 -9.69 1.74 2.12
CA THR A 89 -10.97 1.24 1.59
C THR A 89 -10.74 0.59 0.25
N THR A 90 -11.13 -0.68 0.13
CA THR A 90 -11.13 -1.40 -1.14
C THR A 90 -12.51 -1.95 -1.43
N GLU A 91 -12.92 -1.80 -2.68
CA GLU A 91 -14.22 -2.23 -3.17
C GLU A 91 -14.06 -3.24 -4.31
N GLU A 92 -15.17 -3.81 -4.78
CA GLU A 92 -15.25 -4.76 -5.89
C GLU A 92 -14.64 -6.17 -5.67
N TYR A 93 -14.80 -7.02 -6.68
CA TYR A 93 -14.47 -8.44 -6.59
C TYR A 93 -12.96 -8.67 -6.50
N GLY A 94 -12.52 -9.53 -5.57
CA GLY A 94 -11.14 -10.03 -5.51
C GLY A 94 -10.10 -9.01 -5.06
N SER A 95 -10.52 -7.85 -4.57
CA SER A 95 -9.66 -6.76 -4.09
C SER A 95 -9.05 -7.09 -2.72
N ASP A 96 -7.80 -6.73 -2.51
CA ASP A 96 -7.14 -6.87 -1.19
C ASP A 96 -6.74 -5.47 -0.68
N ALA A 97 -7.10 -5.12 0.55
CA ALA A 97 -6.65 -3.82 1.10
C ALA A 97 -5.13 -3.78 1.30
N ILE A 98 -4.56 -4.89 1.77
CA ILE A 98 -3.12 -5.11 1.84
C ILE A 98 -2.79 -6.49 1.28
N LEU A 99 -1.92 -6.54 0.28
CA LEU A 99 -1.31 -7.75 -0.26
C LEU A 99 0.19 -7.71 0.06
N ALA A 100 0.67 -8.63 0.89
CA ALA A 100 2.10 -8.81 1.16
C ALA A 100 2.54 -10.19 0.67
N VAL A 101 3.48 -10.23 -0.27
CA VAL A 101 3.88 -11.46 -0.97
C VAL A 101 5.38 -11.49 -1.20
N GLY A 102 5.97 -12.66 -0.96
CA GLY A 102 7.37 -12.93 -1.20
C GLY A 102 8.25 -12.72 0.02
N SER A 103 9.43 -13.35 -0.01
CA SER A 103 10.34 -13.35 1.11
C SER A 103 10.88 -11.96 1.39
N GLY A 104 10.91 -11.60 2.67
CA GLY A 104 11.41 -10.29 3.12
C GLY A 104 10.44 -9.13 2.88
N ALA A 105 9.28 -9.34 2.25
CA ALA A 105 8.20 -8.36 2.25
C ALA A 105 7.75 -8.11 3.70
N TYR A 106 7.76 -6.84 4.13
CA TYR A 106 7.44 -6.47 5.51
C TYR A 106 6.38 -5.37 5.57
N VAL A 107 5.36 -5.58 6.38
CA VAL A 107 4.35 -4.57 6.69
C VAL A 107 4.26 -4.39 8.20
N SER A 108 4.30 -3.14 8.66
CA SER A 108 3.92 -2.79 10.04
C SER A 108 2.75 -1.83 10.05
N LEU A 109 1.80 -2.11 10.94
CA LEU A 109 0.53 -1.42 11.02
C LEU A 109 0.31 -0.94 12.45
N GLU A 110 0.04 0.35 12.60
CA GLU A 110 -0.34 0.99 13.85
C GLU A 110 -1.57 1.85 13.59
N ASP A 111 -2.65 1.66 14.35
CA ASP A 111 -3.88 2.46 14.19
C ASP A 111 -4.41 2.52 12.74
N VAL A 112 -4.47 1.37 12.07
CA VAL A 112 -4.92 1.27 10.67
C VAL A 112 -6.35 0.76 10.60
N GLY A 113 -7.24 1.55 9.99
CA GLY A 113 -8.59 1.11 9.65
C GLY A 113 -8.64 0.51 8.25
N ILE A 114 -9.26 -0.66 8.14
CA ILE A 114 -9.42 -1.37 6.86
C ILE A 114 -10.90 -1.66 6.63
N VAL A 115 -11.40 -1.26 5.46
CA VAL A 115 -12.74 -1.57 4.97
C VAL A 115 -12.61 -2.27 3.62
N ALA A 116 -12.85 -3.58 3.59
CA ALA A 116 -12.88 -4.36 2.35
C ALA A 116 -14.32 -4.77 2.03
N LYS A 117 -14.79 -4.41 0.83
CA LYS A 117 -16.14 -4.69 0.35
C LYS A 117 -16.08 -5.36 -1.02
N GLY A 118 -17.07 -6.18 -1.33
CA GLY A 118 -17.16 -6.87 -2.62
C GLY A 118 -16.95 -8.39 -2.50
N GLY A 119 -17.27 -9.11 -3.57
CA GLY A 119 -17.16 -10.57 -3.60
C GLY A 119 -15.70 -11.02 -3.50
N SER A 120 -15.36 -11.91 -2.57
CA SER A 120 -13.97 -12.37 -2.35
C SER A 120 -12.96 -11.26 -2.01
N ALA A 121 -13.42 -10.06 -1.67
CA ALA A 121 -12.55 -8.99 -1.18
C ALA A 121 -11.97 -9.36 0.19
N ARG A 122 -10.72 -8.99 0.45
CA ARG A 122 -10.03 -9.30 1.71
C ARG A 122 -9.47 -8.04 2.32
N GLY A 123 -9.48 -7.97 3.65
CA GLY A 123 -8.75 -6.92 4.36
C GLY A 123 -7.25 -7.06 4.14
N MET A 124 -6.72 -8.26 4.33
CA MET A 124 -5.29 -8.50 4.22
C MET A 124 -5.02 -9.92 3.72
N ARG A 125 -4.02 -10.05 2.84
CA ARG A 125 -3.49 -11.32 2.35
C ARG A 125 -1.97 -11.31 2.48
N VAL A 126 -1.42 -12.34 3.13
CA VAL A 126 0.01 -12.48 3.42
C VAL A 126 0.45 -13.88 2.99
N SER A 127 1.48 -13.98 2.14
CA SER A 127 1.97 -15.28 1.64
C SER A 127 3.48 -15.28 1.36
N ASP A 128 4.01 -16.48 1.07
CA ASP A 128 5.35 -16.68 0.49
C ASP A 128 6.52 -16.09 1.30
N GLY A 129 6.38 -16.12 2.64
CA GLY A 129 7.41 -15.63 3.56
C GLY A 129 7.34 -14.13 3.86
N ALA A 130 6.28 -13.46 3.40
CA ALA A 130 5.96 -12.10 3.83
C ALA A 130 5.59 -12.06 5.32
N VAL A 131 5.88 -10.93 5.97
CA VAL A 131 5.65 -10.72 7.40
C VAL A 131 4.81 -9.48 7.62
N VAL A 132 3.81 -9.61 8.48
CA VAL A 132 3.10 -8.48 9.08
C VAL A 132 3.45 -8.46 10.56
N GLY A 133 4.11 -7.40 11.01
CA GLY A 133 4.71 -7.33 12.33
C GLY A 133 4.44 -6.00 13.04
N ALA A 134 4.84 -5.93 14.31
CA ALA A 134 4.78 -4.69 15.06
C ALA A 134 5.74 -3.64 14.46
N PRO A 135 5.50 -2.33 14.65
CA PRO A 135 6.51 -1.31 14.35
C PRO A 135 7.81 -1.66 15.07
N MET A 136 8.92 -1.77 14.34
CA MET A 136 10.22 -1.87 14.98
C MET A 136 10.59 -0.47 15.47
N TYR A 137 10.35 -0.19 16.76
CA TYR A 137 10.90 1.00 17.39
C TYR A 137 12.43 0.89 17.36
N GLN A 138 13.08 1.71 16.52
CA GLN A 138 14.51 1.99 16.61
C GLN A 138 14.72 3.20 17.53
#